data_AF-A0A6F9CQ39-F1
#
_entry.id   AF-A0A6F9CQ39-F1
#
_cell.length_a   1.000
_cell.length_b   1.000
_cell.length_c   1.000
_cell.angle_alpha   90.00
_cell.angle_beta   90.00
_cell.angle_gamma   90.00
#
_symmetry.space_group_name_H-M   'P 1'
#
loop_
_entity.id
_entity.type
_entity.pdbx_description
1 polymer ?
#
loop_
_entity_poly.entity_id
_entity_poly.type
_entity_poly.pdbx_seq_one_letter_code
_entity_poly.pdbx_strand_id
1 'polypeptide(L)'
;MRALYVFALLALLGLGTGEEGARLLASKSLLNRYAVEGRDLTLQYNIYNVGTSAALEVELSDDSFPPEDFGIVSGMLNAGYFNFTSASVSYLAQEGGQVVVGYTSAPGQGGILAQREFDRRFSPHYLDWAAFGVMTLPSIGIPLLLWFSSKRKYDSPKAKKN
;
A
#
# COMPACT_ATOMS: atom_id res chain seq x y z
N MET A 1 21.33 -5.44 50.36
CA MET A 1 20.01 -5.65 49.72
C MET A 1 19.13 -4.41 49.71
N ARG A 2 18.58 -3.89 50.85
CA ARG A 2 17.59 -2.78 50.83
C ARG A 2 17.96 -1.57 49.94
N ALA A 3 19.22 -1.12 49.97
CA ALA A 3 19.70 -0.01 49.12
C ALA A 3 19.58 -0.25 47.60
N LEU A 4 19.67 -1.50 47.11
CA LEU A 4 19.52 -1.81 45.69
C LEU A 4 18.08 -1.58 45.20
N TYR A 5 17.08 -1.90 46.02
CA TYR A 5 15.68 -1.61 45.70
C TYR A 5 15.39 -0.10 45.65
N VAL A 6 16.05 0.68 46.52
CA VAL A 6 15.93 2.16 46.50
C VAL A 6 16.56 2.74 45.24
N PHE A 7 17.75 2.28 44.83
CA PHE A 7 18.36 2.68 43.56
C PHE A 7 17.53 2.25 42.34
N ALA A 8 16.94 1.05 42.34
CA ALA A 8 16.07 0.59 41.26
C ALA A 8 14.77 1.42 41.15
N LEU A 9 14.17 1.82 42.28
CA LEU A 9 13.02 2.73 42.30
C LEU A 9 13.37 4.14 41.82
N LEU A 10 14.52 4.68 42.24
CA LEU A 10 15.01 5.98 41.74
C LEU A 10 15.31 5.95 40.24
N ALA A 11 15.87 4.85 39.72
CA ALA A 11 16.08 4.67 38.29
C ALA A 11 14.76 4.58 37.50
N LEU A 12 13.73 3.91 38.03
CA LEU A 12 12.39 3.90 37.42
C LEU A 12 11.74 5.30 37.43
N LEU A 13 11.87 6.05 38.53
CA LEU A 13 11.30 7.40 38.66
C LEU A 13 12.03 8.41 37.76
N GLY A 14 13.34 8.28 37.59
CA GLY A 14 14.15 9.15 36.73
C GLY A 14 13.84 9.04 35.23
N LEU A 15 13.21 7.94 34.79
CA LEU A 15 12.77 7.75 33.40
C LEU A 15 11.47 8.50 33.05
N GLY A 16 10.83 9.16 34.03
CA GLY A 16 9.54 9.83 33.84
C GLY A 16 9.59 11.24 33.23
N THR A 17 10.77 11.83 32.99
CA THR A 17 10.91 13.19 32.45
C THR A 17 10.74 13.23 30.93
N GLY A 18 9.50 13.09 30.45
CA GLY A 18 9.18 13.39 29.05
C GLY A 18 9.29 14.90 28.81
N GLU A 19 10.14 15.32 27.87
CA GLU A 19 10.31 16.76 27.55
C GLU A 19 8.99 17.28 26.95
N GLU A 20 8.47 18.38 27.50
CA GLU A 20 7.22 19.00 27.09
C GLU A 20 7.37 19.70 25.73
N GLY A 21 6.41 19.49 24.83
CA GLY A 21 6.44 20.04 23.48
C GLY A 21 5.77 19.13 22.46
N ALA A 22 5.55 19.63 21.25
CA ALA A 22 5.05 18.83 20.15
C ALA A 22 6.15 17.90 19.64
N ARG A 23 5.79 16.72 19.15
CA ARG A 23 6.73 15.76 18.56
C ARG A 23 6.08 15.10 17.36
N LEU A 24 6.58 15.35 16.16
CA LEU A 24 6.05 14.72 14.96
C LEU A 24 6.82 13.44 14.61
N LEU A 25 6.07 12.34 14.46
CA LEU A 25 6.54 11.15 13.75
C LEU A 25 5.94 11.17 12.35
N ALA A 26 6.78 10.99 11.33
CA ALA A 26 6.37 10.95 9.94
C ALA A 26 6.68 9.59 9.31
N SER A 27 5.72 8.99 8.60
CA SER A 27 5.92 7.78 7.81
C SER A 27 5.57 8.01 6.35
N LYS A 28 6.36 7.39 5.46
CA LYS A 28 6.21 7.44 4.00
C LYS A 28 6.07 5.99 3.52
N SER A 29 4.95 5.67 2.89
CA SER A 29 4.67 4.34 2.35
C SER A 29 4.26 4.41 0.88
N LEU A 30 4.68 3.40 0.10
CA LEU A 30 4.29 3.24 -1.29
C LEU A 30 3.03 2.37 -1.35
N LEU A 31 1.94 2.86 -1.94
CA LEU A 31 0.69 2.10 -2.08
C LEU A 31 0.71 1.18 -3.31
N ASN A 32 1.47 1.56 -4.34
CA ASN A 32 1.67 0.75 -5.54
C ASN A 32 2.61 -0.43 -5.24
N ARG A 33 2.16 -1.66 -5.50
CA ARG A 33 3.02 -2.86 -5.39
C ARG A 33 4.12 -2.93 -6.46
N TYR A 34 3.94 -2.18 -7.55
CA TYR A 34 4.90 -2.06 -8.66
C TYR A 34 4.91 -0.60 -9.11
N ALA A 35 6.10 0.01 -9.18
CA ALA A 35 6.29 1.19 -9.99
C ALA A 35 6.31 0.77 -11.47
N VAL A 36 5.51 1.42 -12.32
CA VAL A 36 5.38 1.07 -13.73
C VAL A 36 5.54 2.33 -14.57
N GLU A 37 6.38 2.24 -15.58
CA GLU A 37 6.55 3.27 -16.61
C GLU A 37 5.19 3.71 -17.18
N GLY A 38 4.96 5.03 -17.27
CA GLY A 38 3.72 5.60 -17.81
C GLY A 38 2.47 5.39 -16.95
N ARG A 39 2.59 5.08 -15.64
CA ARG A 39 1.44 4.92 -14.72
C ARG A 39 1.69 5.62 -13.38
N ASP A 40 0.60 6.12 -12.80
CA ASP A 40 0.58 6.87 -11.54
C ASP A 40 1.24 6.09 -10.38
N LEU A 41 2.07 6.77 -9.60
CA LEU A 41 2.76 6.21 -8.44
C LEU A 41 2.28 6.89 -7.16
N THR A 42 1.45 6.19 -6.38
CA THR A 42 0.82 6.75 -5.18
C THR A 42 1.67 6.52 -3.93
N LEU A 43 2.08 7.61 -3.30
CA LEU A 43 2.77 7.66 -2.01
C LEU A 43 1.81 8.19 -0.94
N GLN A 44 1.81 7.56 0.23
CA GLN A 44 1.07 8.01 1.39
C GLN A 44 2.06 8.53 2.44
N TYR A 45 1.91 9.79 2.81
CA TYR A 45 2.60 10.42 3.93
C TYR A 45 1.63 10.48 5.11
N ASN A 46 2.05 9.98 6.28
CA ASN A 46 1.28 10.11 7.51
C ASN A 46 2.13 10.86 8.53
N ILE A 47 1.58 11.92 9.11
CA ILE A 47 2.24 12.73 10.14
C ILE A 47 1.40 12.61 11.41
N TYR A 48 2.03 12.16 12.50
CA TYR A 48 1.40 11.95 13.79
C TYR A 48 2.07 12.83 14.84
N ASN A 49 1.29 13.66 15.54
CA ASN A 49 1.79 14.31 16.74
C ASN A 49 1.70 13.34 17.92
N VAL A 50 2.86 13.00 18.49
CA VAL A 50 3.03 12.16 19.70
C VAL A 50 3.57 12.98 20.88
N GLY A 51 3.66 14.30 20.73
CA GLY A 51 4.05 15.22 21.80
C GLY A 51 2.89 15.63 22.71
N THR A 52 3.19 16.47 23.71
CA THR A 52 2.23 16.94 24.71
C THR A 52 1.55 18.27 24.34
N SER A 53 2.10 19.03 23.38
CA SER A 53 1.49 20.24 22.81
C SER A 53 1.20 20.08 21.31
N ALA A 54 0.43 21.01 20.73
CA ALA A 54 0.16 21.05 19.29
C ALA A 54 1.41 21.52 18.51
N ALA A 55 1.71 20.85 17.40
CA ALA A 55 2.73 21.32 16.45
C ALA A 55 2.15 22.46 15.61
N LEU A 56 2.96 23.50 15.39
CA LEU A 56 2.62 24.65 14.55
C LEU A 56 3.49 24.64 13.28
N GLU A 57 3.01 25.28 12.21
CA GLU A 57 3.74 25.47 10.95
C GLU A 57 4.38 24.17 10.41
N VAL A 58 3.56 23.12 10.32
CA VAL A 58 4.00 21.80 9.85
C VAL A 58 4.14 21.79 8.33
N GLU A 59 5.39 21.72 7.86
CA GLU A 59 5.75 21.65 6.46
C GLU A 59 6.39 20.29 6.12
N LEU A 60 6.06 19.73 4.96
CA LEU A 60 6.59 18.48 4.43
C LEU A 60 7.29 18.81 3.11
N SER A 61 8.62 18.75 3.09
CA SER A 61 9.41 18.81 1.85
C SER A 61 9.93 17.43 1.49
N ASP A 62 9.83 17.08 0.21
CA ASP A 62 10.32 15.80 -0.30
C ASP A 62 10.98 15.96 -1.67
N ASP A 63 12.22 16.41 -1.67
CA ASP A 63 13.11 16.48 -2.84
C ASP A 63 13.47 15.09 -3.42
N SER A 64 12.80 14.01 -2.96
CA SER A 64 12.96 12.65 -3.47
C SER A 64 12.30 12.40 -4.84
N PHE A 65 11.97 13.45 -5.60
CA PHE A 65 11.49 13.41 -6.98
C PHE A 65 12.00 14.69 -7.71
N PRO A 66 12.80 14.62 -8.80
CA PRO A 66 13.47 15.79 -9.44
C PRO A 66 12.53 16.63 -10.35
N PRO A 67 13.02 17.27 -11.45
CA PRO A 67 12.19 17.79 -12.59
C PRO A 67 12.21 17.07 -13.99
N GLU A 68 12.83 15.89 -14.16
CA GLU A 68 12.98 14.93 -15.31
C GLU A 68 11.78 14.11 -15.91
N ASP A 69 11.53 12.88 -15.39
CA ASP A 69 10.61 11.76 -15.80
C ASP A 69 9.18 11.60 -15.15
N PHE A 70 8.98 11.80 -13.83
CA PHE A 70 7.67 11.76 -13.10
C PHE A 70 6.80 13.04 -13.25
N GLY A 71 5.87 13.09 -14.20
CA GLY A 71 4.84 14.15 -14.17
C GLY A 71 3.90 14.01 -12.97
N ILE A 72 3.83 15.00 -12.06
CA ILE A 72 2.93 14.94 -10.91
C ILE A 72 1.48 15.23 -11.33
N VAL A 73 0.63 14.19 -11.26
CA VAL A 73 -0.80 14.26 -11.67
C VAL A 73 -1.65 15.12 -10.72
N SER A 74 -1.17 15.37 -9.50
CA SER A 74 -1.78 16.29 -8.52
C SER A 74 -0.72 16.88 -7.58
N GLY A 75 -0.02 17.92 -8.02
CA GLY A 75 1.05 18.59 -7.27
C GLY A 75 2.06 19.29 -8.19
N MET A 76 3.19 19.73 -7.64
CA MET A 76 4.32 20.36 -8.36
C MET A 76 5.65 19.78 -7.85
N LEU A 77 6.72 19.65 -8.66
CA LEU A 77 6.87 20.08 -10.06
C LEU A 77 7.76 19.07 -10.81
N ASN A 78 7.16 18.29 -11.72
CA ASN A 78 7.86 17.28 -12.53
C ASN A 78 8.63 16.27 -11.61
N ALA A 79 9.79 15.71 -11.97
CA ALA A 79 9.94 14.43 -12.66
C ALA A 79 11.37 13.78 -12.42
N GLY A 80 11.72 12.48 -12.61
CA GLY A 80 13.17 12.06 -12.79
C GLY A 80 13.62 10.65 -12.34
N TYR A 81 14.77 10.16 -12.85
CA TYR A 81 15.38 8.86 -12.50
C TYR A 81 15.78 8.82 -11.01
N PHE A 82 15.19 7.93 -10.20
CA PHE A 82 15.24 8.11 -8.75
C PHE A 82 15.57 6.94 -7.80
N ASN A 83 16.13 7.32 -6.65
CA ASN A 83 16.39 6.49 -5.47
C ASN A 83 15.44 6.92 -4.33
N PHE A 84 14.54 6.06 -3.85
CA PHE A 84 13.52 6.43 -2.84
C PHE A 84 14.09 6.83 -1.47
N THR A 85 14.48 8.09 -1.32
CA THR A 85 14.98 8.70 -0.09
C THR A 85 13.85 9.06 0.88
N SER A 86 14.24 9.40 2.11
CA SER A 86 13.38 9.95 3.16
C SER A 86 13.03 11.41 2.87
N ALA A 87 11.75 11.77 2.96
CA ALA A 87 11.30 13.15 3.04
C ALA A 87 11.68 13.78 4.39
N SER A 88 11.68 15.12 4.45
CA SER A 88 11.86 15.90 5.67
C SER A 88 10.55 16.56 6.11
N VAL A 89 10.33 16.64 7.44
CA VAL A 89 9.20 17.35 8.04
C VAL A 89 9.73 18.38 9.02
N SER A 90 9.48 19.66 8.75
CA SER A 90 9.78 20.80 9.62
C SER A 90 8.53 21.20 10.41
N TYR A 91 8.69 21.54 11.68
CA TYR A 91 7.61 22.08 12.51
C TYR A 91 8.15 22.91 13.68
N LEU A 92 7.29 23.76 14.24
CA LEU A 92 7.54 24.45 15.50
C LEU A 92 6.94 23.64 16.66
N ALA A 93 7.76 23.32 17.66
CA ALA A 93 7.33 22.58 18.86
C ALA A 93 6.64 23.47 19.92
N GLN A 94 6.83 24.79 19.81
CA GLN A 94 6.23 25.84 20.64
C GLN A 94 6.19 27.16 19.83
N GLU A 95 5.27 28.05 20.19
CA GLU A 95 5.11 29.35 19.53
C GLU A 95 6.36 30.23 19.72
N GLY A 96 7.01 30.63 18.62
CA GLY A 96 8.30 31.33 18.64
C GLY A 96 9.52 30.46 18.98
N GLY A 97 9.38 29.13 19.02
CA GLY A 97 10.46 28.18 19.29
C GLY A 97 11.42 27.98 18.11
N GLN A 98 12.42 27.10 18.29
CA GLN A 98 13.29 26.65 17.19
C GLN A 98 12.55 25.63 16.29
N VAL A 99 12.84 25.67 14.99
CA VAL A 99 12.32 24.69 14.02
C VAL A 99 12.94 23.32 14.29
N VAL A 100 12.09 22.31 14.50
CA VAL A 100 12.50 20.91 14.67
C VAL A 100 12.31 20.20 13.34
N VAL A 101 13.33 19.48 12.89
CA VAL A 101 13.30 18.69 11.65
C VAL A 101 13.26 17.20 11.98
N GLY A 102 12.20 16.53 11.54
CA GLY A 102 12.08 15.07 11.50
C GLY A 102 12.27 14.52 10.07
N TYR A 103 12.46 13.21 9.95
CA TYR A 103 12.60 12.51 8.68
C TYR A 103 11.57 11.39 8.57
N THR A 104 11.01 11.16 7.38
CA THR A 104 10.15 10.00 7.14
C THR A 104 10.95 8.71 7.03
N SER A 105 10.35 7.58 7.39
CA SER A 105 10.82 6.25 6.97
C SER A 105 11.08 6.17 5.45
N ALA A 106 12.31 5.87 5.02
CA ALA A 106 12.57 5.58 3.60
C ALA A 106 11.93 4.22 3.22
N PRO A 107 11.16 4.11 2.12
CA PRO A 107 10.46 2.86 1.77
C PRO A 107 11.37 1.79 1.12
N GLY A 108 12.66 2.08 0.96
CA GLY A 108 13.65 1.16 0.35
C GLY A 108 13.73 1.27 -1.17
N GLN A 109 14.72 0.62 -1.77
CA GLN A 109 15.00 0.73 -3.20
C GLN A 109 14.06 -0.16 -4.03
N GLY A 110 13.02 0.45 -4.61
CA GLY A 110 12.16 -0.18 -5.61
C GLY A 110 12.71 -0.09 -7.03
N GLY A 111 12.52 -1.12 -7.85
CA GLY A 111 12.79 -1.07 -9.29
C GLY A 111 11.55 -0.62 -10.08
N ILE A 112 11.72 0.32 -11.01
CA ILE A 112 10.68 0.69 -11.98
C ILE A 112 10.59 -0.40 -13.05
N LEU A 113 9.39 -0.94 -13.26
CA LEU A 113 9.13 -1.95 -14.28
C LEU A 113 8.65 -1.28 -15.57
N ALA A 114 9.39 -1.48 -16.68
CA ALA A 114 8.99 -0.96 -18.00
C ALA A 114 7.60 -1.47 -18.38
N GLN A 115 6.77 -0.67 -19.06
CA GLN A 115 5.36 -1.00 -19.24
C GLN A 115 5.17 -2.33 -19.98
N ARG A 116 5.96 -2.56 -21.03
CA ARG A 116 5.99 -3.83 -21.78
C ARG A 116 6.33 -5.05 -20.92
N GLU A 117 7.16 -4.88 -19.89
CA GLU A 117 7.49 -5.95 -18.95
C GLU A 117 6.34 -6.22 -17.97
N PHE A 118 5.65 -5.17 -17.50
CA PHE A 118 4.43 -5.30 -16.71
C PHE A 118 3.36 -6.03 -17.52
N ASP A 119 3.03 -5.52 -18.71
CA ASP A 119 1.96 -6.06 -19.54
C ASP A 119 2.26 -7.51 -19.99
N ARG A 120 3.54 -7.89 -20.16
CA ARG A 120 3.94 -9.30 -20.37
C ARG A 120 3.73 -10.18 -19.12
N ARG A 121 4.04 -9.69 -17.91
CA ARG A 121 3.92 -10.47 -16.65
C ARG A 121 2.48 -10.56 -16.14
N PHE A 122 1.66 -9.55 -16.43
CA PHE A 122 0.30 -9.37 -15.91
C PHE A 122 -0.76 -9.33 -17.02
N SER A 123 -0.45 -9.88 -18.20
CA SER A 123 -1.37 -9.98 -19.33
C SER A 123 -2.69 -10.67 -18.92
N PRO A 124 -3.86 -10.09 -19.22
CA PRO A 124 -5.14 -10.74 -18.99
C PRO A 124 -5.43 -11.78 -20.09
N HIS A 125 -5.15 -13.05 -19.80
CA HIS A 125 -5.27 -14.20 -20.73
C HIS A 125 -6.72 -14.61 -21.09
N TYR A 126 -7.69 -13.68 -21.07
CA TYR A 126 -9.13 -13.98 -21.18
C TYR A 126 -9.52 -14.79 -22.43
N LEU A 127 -8.83 -14.58 -23.55
CA LEU A 127 -9.08 -15.32 -24.79
C LEU A 127 -8.64 -16.79 -24.69
N ASP A 128 -7.57 -17.08 -23.96
CA ASP A 128 -7.09 -18.45 -23.74
C ASP A 128 -8.05 -19.20 -22.83
N TRP A 129 -8.50 -18.57 -21.73
CA TRP A 129 -9.55 -19.11 -20.85
C TRP A 129 -10.85 -19.38 -21.61
N ALA A 130 -11.25 -18.47 -22.52
CA ALA A 130 -12.42 -18.68 -23.38
C ALA A 130 -12.22 -19.86 -24.36
N ALA A 131 -11.03 -20.00 -24.96
CA ALA A 131 -10.69 -21.12 -25.84
C ALA A 131 -10.74 -22.46 -25.09
N PHE A 132 -10.18 -22.55 -23.87
CA PHE A 132 -10.29 -23.75 -23.04
C PHE A 132 -11.75 -24.07 -22.66
N GLY A 133 -12.58 -23.05 -22.41
CA GLY A 133 -14.03 -23.22 -22.23
C GLY A 133 -14.69 -23.85 -23.46
N VAL A 134 -14.44 -23.29 -24.66
CA VAL A 134 -14.99 -23.81 -25.92
C VAL A 134 -14.50 -25.22 -26.22
N MET A 135 -13.23 -25.56 -25.94
CA MET A 135 -12.69 -26.90 -26.15
C MET A 135 -13.21 -27.95 -25.16
N THR A 136 -13.58 -27.55 -23.94
CA THR A 136 -14.14 -28.48 -22.93
C THR A 136 -15.66 -28.61 -22.98
N LEU A 137 -16.36 -27.65 -23.58
CA LEU A 137 -17.82 -27.67 -23.75
C LEU A 137 -18.37 -28.94 -24.42
N PRO A 138 -17.77 -29.53 -25.48
CA PRO A 138 -18.24 -30.80 -26.03
C PRO A 138 -18.11 -31.95 -25.03
N SER A 139 -16.97 -32.05 -24.35
CA SER A 139 -16.64 -33.14 -23.41
C SER A 139 -17.52 -33.16 -22.17
N ILE A 140 -18.00 -31.99 -21.72
CA ILE A 140 -18.93 -31.86 -20.58
C ILE A 140 -20.39 -31.86 -21.06
N GLY A 141 -20.66 -31.11 -22.13
CA GLY A 141 -22.01 -30.85 -22.65
C GLY A 141 -22.66 -32.05 -23.33
N ILE A 142 -21.92 -32.86 -24.09
CA ILE A 142 -22.50 -34.04 -24.76
C ILE A 142 -22.98 -35.08 -23.74
N PRO A 143 -22.19 -35.51 -22.73
CA PRO A 143 -22.68 -36.37 -21.66
C PRO A 143 -23.85 -35.77 -20.87
N LEU A 144 -23.82 -34.46 -20.58
CA LEU A 144 -24.89 -33.75 -19.86
C LEU A 144 -26.21 -33.75 -20.65
N LEU A 145 -26.18 -33.45 -21.95
CA LEU A 145 -27.36 -33.48 -22.83
C LEU A 145 -27.93 -34.89 -22.97
N LEU A 146 -27.07 -35.90 -23.13
CA LEU A 146 -27.48 -37.31 -23.14
C LEU A 146 -28.14 -37.70 -21.81
N TRP A 147 -27.56 -37.32 -20.66
CA TRP A 147 -28.16 -37.54 -19.35
C TRP A 147 -29.52 -36.87 -19.18
N PHE A 148 -29.66 -35.58 -19.52
CA PHE A 148 -30.93 -34.85 -19.45
C PHE A 148 -32.01 -35.49 -20.34
N SER A 149 -31.67 -35.87 -21.58
CA SER A 149 -32.60 -36.52 -22.51
C SER A 149 -33.06 -37.89 -22.00
N SER A 150 -32.17 -38.66 -21.38
CA SER A 150 -32.48 -39.94 -20.75
C SER A 150 -33.38 -39.75 -19.52
N LYS A 151 -33.00 -38.85 -18.60
CA LYS A 151 -33.74 -38.59 -17.36
C LYS A 151 -35.18 -38.18 -17.64
N ARG A 152 -35.40 -37.26 -18.59
CA ARG A 152 -36.75 -36.83 -19.03
C ARG A 152 -37.59 -37.95 -19.66
N LYS A 153 -36.97 -38.99 -20.21
CA LYS A 153 -37.65 -40.13 -20.87
C LYS A 153 -38.05 -41.24 -19.89
N TYR A 154 -37.29 -41.42 -18.79
CA TYR A 154 -37.48 -42.54 -17.86
C TYR A 154 -38.11 -42.17 -16.51
N ASP A 155 -38.02 -40.90 -16.09
CA ASP A 155 -38.69 -40.41 -14.85
C ASP A 155 -40.17 -40.03 -15.06
N SER A 156 -40.63 -39.90 -16.31
CA SER A 156 -42.03 -39.55 -16.59
C SER A 156 -42.98 -40.63 -16.05
N PRO A 157 -43.85 -40.33 -15.07
CA PRO A 157 -44.68 -41.34 -14.41
C PRO A 157 -45.67 -41.95 -15.40
N LYS A 158 -45.69 -43.29 -15.48
CA LYS A 158 -46.65 -44.00 -16.33
C LYS A 158 -48.07 -43.65 -15.89
N ALA A 159 -48.85 -43.06 -16.80
CA ALA A 159 -50.26 -42.81 -16.57
C ALA A 159 -50.97 -44.13 -16.20
N LYS A 160 -51.66 -44.17 -15.05
CA LYS A 160 -52.53 -45.28 -14.71
C LYS A 160 -53.67 -45.33 -15.74
N LYS A 161 -53.80 -46.46 -16.42
CA LYS A 161 -54.96 -46.75 -17.24
C LYS A 161 -56.07 -47.24 -16.30
N ASN A 162 -57.19 -46.52 -16.30
CA ASN A 162 -58.45 -46.96 -15.69
C ASN A 162 -59.15 -48.00 -16.60
#